data_AF-A0A0N0DW39-F1
#
_entry.id   AF-A0A0N0DW39-F1
#
_cell.length_a   1.000
_cell.length_b   1.000
_cell.length_c   1.000
_cell.angle_alpha   90.00
_cell.angle_beta   90.00
_cell.angle_gamma   90.00
#
_symmetry.space_group_name_H-M   'P 1'
#
loop_
_entity.id
_entity.type
_entity.pdbx_description
1 polymer ?
#
loop_
_entity_poly.entity_id
_entity_poly.type
_entity_poly.pdbx_seq_one_letter_code
_entity_poly.pdbx_strand_id
1 'polypeptide(L)'
;MEMSSRCADAFDEAAGALPPPPRQFEDDVDAVVLIFLSLLIAKTPSPAAAVQYKMSQLLIIAQAFFVLAVVRSSGDVHDGSPQVGVCTERDLYYRHPLLFGSQRATHASIERLCRWLDVGHVWSTLKRRHIEMNSVLLRQVFCKPQHVHSQLHSLLRASNTDAVTAVAQLAYTRESLGITAAGKSTLSGALIIELCRPSEYVDVSACGAAGVSLTYPLVTRLMGCHRPPSSPPLASVSALLVIEKESIYHAVLQAAERRRNGWSRSFSFLCTKGYPCVAAQQWLRRVHAVWPSLELHVLVDGDPHGLCIALTAMGLLGSRARHAIEGAVTEITPLHFAGVCPSRVFDRCITNSTRNSAWVSHATLSASEGISLTRDDRRVLRRVKAAMQGALDARVAVAAASVGSSETDKTNVRRTLEKMMQEADWMERSGIKCELQLACRPFESPLHFVEENISS
;
A
#
# COMPACT_ATOMS: atom_id res chain seq x y z
N MET A 1 7.80 34.64 8.05
CA MET A 1 8.31 33.85 9.20
C MET A 1 7.21 33.84 10.27
N GLU A 2 6.05 33.25 9.94
CA GLU A 2 4.87 33.11 10.83
C GLU A 2 3.82 32.21 10.14
N MET A 3 4.22 31.01 9.70
CA MET A 3 3.28 29.96 9.23
C MET A 3 3.63 28.57 9.81
N SER A 4 4.55 28.49 10.77
CA SER A 4 5.12 27.22 11.25
C SER A 4 4.34 26.56 12.40
N SER A 5 3.31 27.20 12.97
CA SER A 5 2.70 26.72 14.24
C SER A 5 1.34 26.04 14.08
N ARG A 6 0.68 26.10 12.91
CA ARG A 6 -0.67 25.53 12.73
C ARG A 6 -0.70 24.17 12.03
N CYS A 7 0.41 23.71 11.46
CA CYS A 7 0.50 22.36 10.90
C CYS A 7 0.72 21.30 11.99
N ALA A 8 1.44 21.60 13.07
CA ALA A 8 1.86 20.59 14.05
C ALA A 8 0.68 19.87 14.75
N ASP A 9 -0.42 20.58 15.04
CA ASP A 9 -1.52 20.03 15.86
C ASP A 9 -2.54 19.21 15.05
N ALA A 10 -2.57 19.36 13.72
CA ALA A 10 -3.46 18.58 12.85
C ALA A 10 -2.88 17.22 12.43
N PHE A 11 -1.58 16.98 12.69
CA PHE A 11 -0.88 15.76 12.28
C PHE A 11 -0.95 14.61 13.30
N ASP A 12 -1.42 14.86 14.53
CA ASP A 12 -1.49 13.81 15.55
C ASP A 12 -2.66 12.82 15.34
N GLU A 13 -3.72 13.23 14.63
CA GLU A 13 -4.88 12.36 14.36
C GLU A 13 -4.84 11.63 13.00
N ALA A 14 -4.05 12.10 12.03
CA ALA A 14 -3.96 11.50 10.69
C ALA A 14 -2.71 10.60 10.48
N ALA A 15 -1.86 10.47 11.50
CA ALA A 15 -0.65 9.66 11.46
C ALA A 15 -1.01 8.15 11.50
N GLY A 16 -1.15 7.55 10.31
CA GLY A 16 -1.32 6.10 10.17
C GLY A 16 -0.27 5.33 10.97
N ALA A 17 -0.71 4.26 11.64
CA ALA A 17 0.03 3.48 12.64
C ALA A 17 1.55 3.59 12.48
N LEU A 18 2.14 4.52 13.23
CA LEU A 18 3.55 4.43 13.55
C LEU A 18 3.77 3.07 14.22
N PRO A 19 4.94 2.42 14.03
CA PRO A 19 5.31 1.29 14.87
C PRO A 19 5.06 1.67 16.33
N PRO A 20 4.64 0.71 17.19
CA PRO A 20 4.45 0.99 18.60
C PRO A 20 5.63 1.79 19.13
N PRO A 21 5.42 2.81 19.98
CA PRO A 21 6.54 3.47 20.62
C PRO A 21 7.45 2.38 21.22
N PRO A 22 8.78 2.48 21.12
CA PRO A 22 9.70 1.38 21.44
C PRO A 22 9.41 0.72 22.80
N ARG A 23 9.01 1.51 23.80
CA ARG A 23 8.59 1.02 25.11
C ARG A 23 7.37 0.10 25.08
N GLN A 24 6.36 0.42 24.29
CA GLN A 24 5.15 -0.40 24.16
C GLN A 24 5.46 -1.73 23.47
N PHE A 25 6.33 -1.74 22.45
CA PHE A 25 6.77 -2.99 21.82
C PHE A 25 7.47 -3.91 22.82
N GLU A 26 8.39 -3.36 23.62
CA GLU A 26 9.09 -4.12 24.66
C GLU A 26 8.13 -4.66 25.73
N ASP A 27 7.17 -3.85 26.20
CA ASP A 27 6.14 -4.30 27.14
C ASP A 27 5.31 -5.47 26.59
N ASP A 28 4.96 -5.43 25.30
CA ASP A 28 4.16 -6.45 24.63
C ASP A 28 4.96 -7.74 24.39
N VAL A 29 6.26 -7.60 24.09
CA VAL A 29 7.21 -8.71 23.98
C VAL A 29 7.38 -9.39 25.35
N ASP A 30 7.64 -8.62 26.40
CA ASP A 30 7.79 -9.13 27.76
C ASP A 30 6.52 -9.84 28.21
N ALA A 31 5.36 -9.29 27.87
CA ALA A 31 4.07 -9.94 28.08
C ALA A 31 4.00 -11.33 27.40
N VAL A 32 4.33 -11.44 26.12
CA VAL A 32 4.32 -12.75 25.41
C VAL A 32 5.32 -13.74 26.04
N VAL A 33 6.52 -13.28 26.39
CA VAL A 33 7.57 -14.11 27.01
C VAL A 33 7.13 -14.59 28.39
N LEU A 34 6.57 -13.72 29.23
CA LEU A 34 6.08 -14.08 30.56
C LEU A 34 4.93 -15.07 30.49
N ILE A 35 4.01 -14.94 29.52
CA ILE A 35 2.97 -15.93 29.28
C ILE A 35 3.59 -17.30 28.95
N PHE A 36 4.59 -17.33 28.07
CA PHE A 36 5.27 -18.56 27.68
C PHE A 36 5.98 -19.22 28.89
N LEU A 37 6.75 -18.46 29.66
CA LEU A 37 7.43 -18.95 30.85
C LEU A 37 6.44 -19.44 31.91
N SER A 38 5.32 -18.74 32.10
CA SER A 38 4.27 -19.16 33.03
C SER A 38 3.68 -20.52 32.66
N LEU A 39 3.55 -20.81 31.36
CA LEU A 39 3.09 -22.12 30.88
C LEU A 39 4.13 -23.22 31.03
N LEU A 40 5.43 -22.89 30.96
CA LEU A 40 6.51 -23.85 31.20
C LEU A 40 6.70 -24.17 32.69
N ILE A 41 6.59 -23.15 33.55
CA ILE A 41 6.86 -23.24 34.98
C ILE A 41 5.65 -23.76 35.76
N ALA A 42 4.42 -23.62 35.25
CA ALA A 42 3.21 -24.10 35.90
C ALA A 42 3.35 -25.59 36.26
N LYS A 43 3.81 -25.83 37.50
CA LYS A 43 3.88 -27.15 38.13
C LYS A 43 2.46 -27.66 38.19
N THR A 44 2.08 -28.51 37.26
CA THR A 44 0.81 -29.19 37.38
C THR A 44 0.96 -30.23 38.49
N PRO A 45 0.16 -30.16 39.57
CA PRO A 45 0.20 -31.15 40.65
C PRO A 45 -0.29 -32.54 40.20
N SER A 46 -0.70 -32.67 38.93
CA SER A 46 -1.05 -33.93 38.29
C SER A 46 -0.31 -34.06 36.96
N PRO A 47 0.39 -35.19 36.69
CA PRO A 47 1.04 -35.46 35.41
C PRO A 47 0.07 -35.54 34.22
N ALA A 48 -1.25 -35.57 34.46
CA ALA A 48 -2.27 -35.58 33.42
C ALA A 48 -2.72 -34.18 32.94
N ALA A 49 -2.30 -33.09 33.62
CA ALA A 49 -2.78 -31.73 33.34
C ALA A 49 -1.72 -30.78 32.78
N ALA A 50 -0.45 -31.21 32.70
CA ALA A 50 0.60 -30.43 32.05
C ALA A 50 0.17 -30.14 30.61
N VAL A 51 0.24 -28.88 30.18
CA VAL A 51 0.10 -28.56 28.76
C VAL A 51 1.33 -29.11 28.06
N GLN A 52 1.29 -30.38 27.70
CA GLN A 52 2.34 -31.01 26.95
C GLN A 52 2.13 -30.59 25.49
N TYR A 53 2.83 -29.53 25.09
CA TYR A 53 2.89 -29.16 23.69
C TYR A 53 3.42 -30.34 22.89
N LYS A 54 2.70 -30.71 21.83
CA LYS A 54 3.23 -31.68 20.86
C LYS A 54 4.51 -31.11 20.25
N MET A 55 5.42 -31.97 19.78
CA MET A 55 6.66 -31.55 19.12
C MET A 55 6.40 -30.55 17.98
N SER A 56 5.31 -30.74 17.22
CA SER A 56 4.89 -29.81 16.17
C SER A 56 4.49 -28.43 16.69
N GLN A 57 3.90 -28.34 17.88
CA GLN A 57 3.57 -27.06 18.52
C GLN A 57 4.81 -26.37 19.05
N LEU A 58 5.75 -27.11 19.65
CA LEU A 58 7.03 -26.56 20.08
C LEU A 58 7.84 -26.01 18.90
N LEU A 59 7.84 -26.70 17.76
CA LEU A 59 8.49 -26.20 16.54
C LEU A 59 7.85 -24.89 16.07
N ILE A 60 6.52 -24.79 16.06
CA ILE A 60 5.79 -23.57 15.71
C ILE A 60 6.14 -22.40 16.65
N ILE A 61 6.27 -22.69 17.95
CA ILE A 61 6.68 -21.69 18.95
C ILE A 61 8.12 -21.27 18.70
N ALA A 62 9.05 -22.21 18.52
CA ALA A 62 10.44 -21.93 18.23
C ALA A 62 10.61 -21.06 16.98
N GLN A 63 9.86 -21.36 15.89
CA GLN A 63 9.87 -20.56 14.67
C GLN A 63 9.46 -19.10 14.90
N ALA A 64 8.37 -18.86 15.64
CA ALA A 64 7.89 -17.51 15.92
C ALA A 64 8.81 -16.74 16.89
N PHE A 65 9.36 -17.41 17.92
CA PHE A 65 10.35 -16.82 18.82
C PHE A 65 11.68 -16.53 18.10
N PHE A 66 12.06 -17.32 17.10
CA PHE A 66 13.21 -17.01 16.25
C PHE A 66 12.98 -15.73 15.44
N VAL A 67 11.79 -15.55 14.87
CA VAL A 67 11.43 -14.27 14.20
C VAL A 67 11.53 -13.11 15.20
N LEU A 68 10.98 -13.26 16.40
CA LEU A 68 11.06 -12.24 17.45
C LEU A 68 12.51 -11.90 17.82
N ALA A 69 13.37 -12.90 17.97
CA ALA A 69 14.79 -12.71 18.25
C ALA A 69 15.48 -11.91 17.13
N VAL A 70 15.21 -12.24 15.86
CA VAL A 70 15.76 -11.47 14.73
C VAL A 70 15.29 -10.02 14.75
N VAL A 71 13.99 -9.79 14.99
CA VAL A 71 13.42 -8.44 15.06
C VAL A 71 14.08 -7.62 16.17
N ARG A 72 14.32 -8.20 17.35
CA ARG A 72 15.00 -7.52 18.47
C ARG A 72 16.48 -7.28 18.20
N SER A 73 17.22 -8.28 17.71
CA SER A 73 18.66 -8.17 17.45
C SER A 73 19.00 -7.20 16.32
N SER A 74 18.05 -6.89 15.44
CA SER A 74 18.29 -5.93 14.36
C SER A 74 18.20 -4.47 14.84
N GLY A 75 17.90 -4.24 16.13
CA GLY A 75 17.80 -2.92 16.78
C GLY A 75 19.10 -2.32 17.33
N ASP A 76 20.18 -3.10 17.40
CA ASP A 76 21.42 -2.72 18.12
C ASP A 76 22.47 -2.02 17.22
N VAL A 77 22.05 -1.10 16.34
CA VAL A 77 22.99 -0.28 15.56
C VAL A 77 23.27 1.06 16.29
N HIS A 78 24.23 1.01 17.19
CA HIS A 78 25.17 2.04 17.68
C HIS A 78 24.85 3.56 17.83
N ASP A 79 23.65 4.09 17.58
CA ASP A 79 23.44 5.56 17.60
C ASP A 79 22.19 6.06 18.38
N GLY A 80 21.78 5.34 19.43
CA GLY A 80 20.80 5.84 20.40
C GLY A 80 19.35 6.00 19.90
N SER A 81 19.08 5.75 18.62
CA SER A 81 17.73 5.64 18.06
C SER A 81 17.37 4.17 17.88
N PRO A 82 16.30 3.65 18.50
CA PRO A 82 15.83 2.28 18.27
C PRO A 82 15.31 2.16 16.84
N GLN A 83 16.18 1.81 15.90
CA GLN A 83 15.77 1.43 14.56
C GLN A 83 15.47 -0.06 14.59
N VAL A 84 14.19 -0.45 14.55
CA VAL A 84 13.84 -1.85 14.28
C VAL A 84 14.48 -2.22 12.95
N GLY A 85 15.54 -3.03 12.97
CA GLY A 85 16.31 -3.28 11.77
C GLY A 85 15.45 -3.97 10.71
N VAL A 86 15.50 -3.40 9.51
CA VAL A 86 14.60 -3.75 8.43
C VAL A 86 15.10 -5.04 7.79
N CYS A 87 14.27 -6.07 7.74
CA CYS A 87 14.60 -7.31 7.04
C CYS A 87 13.46 -7.76 6.14
N THR A 88 13.76 -8.55 5.11
CA THR A 88 12.73 -9.17 4.29
C THR A 88 12.36 -10.56 4.83
N GLU A 89 11.17 -11.04 4.44
CA GLU A 89 10.75 -12.41 4.75
C GLU A 89 11.74 -13.46 4.23
N ARG A 90 12.40 -13.19 3.10
CA ARG A 90 13.44 -14.07 2.56
C ARG A 90 14.69 -14.06 3.43
N ASP A 91 15.10 -12.89 3.93
CA ASP A 91 16.24 -12.80 4.85
C ASP A 91 15.99 -13.64 6.11
N LEU A 92 14.77 -13.57 6.67
CA LEU A 92 14.36 -14.40 7.79
C LEU A 92 14.46 -15.90 7.47
N TYR A 93 13.95 -16.32 6.31
CA TYR A 93 14.03 -17.71 5.87
C TYR A 93 15.48 -18.18 5.72
N TYR A 94 16.33 -17.40 5.08
CA TYR A 94 17.73 -17.76 4.82
C TYR A 94 18.63 -17.74 6.06
N ARG A 95 18.22 -17.05 7.13
CA ARG A 95 18.93 -17.13 8.42
C ARG A 95 18.83 -18.51 9.07
N HIS A 96 17.76 -19.27 8.84
CA HIS A 96 17.65 -20.64 9.35
C HIS A 96 16.71 -21.55 8.51
N PRO A 97 17.10 -21.96 7.29
CA PRO A 97 16.23 -22.72 6.40
C PRO A 97 15.70 -24.03 7.02
N LEU A 98 16.52 -24.73 7.80
CA LEU A 98 16.15 -25.98 8.47
C LEU A 98 15.04 -25.82 9.52
N LEU A 99 14.94 -24.65 10.16
CA LEU A 99 13.94 -24.40 11.19
C LEU A 99 12.56 -24.17 10.56
N PHE A 100 12.51 -23.45 9.44
CA PHE A 100 11.27 -23.14 8.74
C PHE A 100 10.84 -24.22 7.75
N GLY A 101 11.79 -24.87 7.08
CA GLY A 101 11.54 -25.86 6.01
C GLY A 101 10.97 -25.27 4.71
N SER A 102 10.23 -24.15 4.77
CA SER A 102 9.73 -23.44 3.59
C SER A 102 9.46 -21.97 3.88
N GLN A 103 9.47 -21.13 2.84
CA GLN A 103 9.11 -19.72 2.97
C GLN A 103 7.65 -19.51 3.44
N ARG A 104 6.73 -20.42 3.07
CA ARG A 104 5.34 -20.38 3.56
C ARG A 104 5.27 -20.54 5.08
N ALA A 105 6.11 -21.39 5.66
CA ALA A 105 6.20 -21.55 7.11
C ALA A 105 6.78 -20.31 7.80
N THR A 106 7.77 -19.66 7.18
CA THR A 106 8.27 -18.35 7.64
C THR A 106 7.14 -17.31 7.67
N HIS A 107 6.38 -17.19 6.58
CA HIS A 107 5.22 -16.29 6.52
C HIS A 107 4.19 -16.57 7.63
N ALA A 108 3.83 -17.84 7.82
CA ALA A 108 2.89 -18.25 8.87
C ALA A 108 3.42 -17.97 10.29
N SER A 109 4.74 -18.00 10.49
CA SER A 109 5.38 -17.71 11.78
C SER A 109 5.37 -16.23 12.11
N ILE A 110 5.56 -15.37 11.09
CA ILE A 110 5.39 -13.92 11.21
C ILE A 110 3.95 -13.58 11.60
N GLU A 111 2.95 -14.08 10.86
CA GLU A 111 1.53 -13.82 11.20
C GLU A 111 1.17 -14.28 12.61
N ARG A 112 1.76 -15.40 13.05
CA ARG A 112 1.53 -15.95 14.38
C ARG A 112 2.15 -15.07 15.46
N LEU A 113 3.37 -14.58 15.24
CA LEU A 113 4.03 -13.63 16.15
C LEU A 113 3.20 -12.35 16.28
N CYS A 114 2.71 -11.78 15.16
CA CYS A 114 1.82 -10.62 15.20
C CYS A 114 0.61 -10.86 16.12
N ARG A 115 -0.10 -11.98 15.93
CA ARG A 115 -1.27 -12.33 16.77
C ARG A 115 -0.91 -12.55 18.24
N TRP A 116 0.31 -12.99 18.55
CA TRP A 116 0.77 -13.15 19.94
C TRP A 116 1.08 -11.80 20.57
N LEU A 117 1.72 -10.90 19.82
CA LEU A 117 1.98 -9.54 20.29
C LEU A 117 0.68 -8.75 20.48
N ASP A 118 -0.35 -8.97 19.65
CA ASP A 118 -1.69 -8.41 19.90
C ASP A 118 -2.24 -8.89 21.26
N VAL A 119 -2.12 -10.17 21.57
CA VAL A 119 -2.50 -10.71 22.90
C VAL A 119 -1.64 -10.09 24.01
N GLY A 120 -0.33 -9.97 23.78
CA GLY A 120 0.61 -9.32 24.69
C GLY A 120 0.22 -7.88 24.99
N HIS A 121 -0.21 -7.13 23.97
CA HIS A 121 -0.66 -5.74 24.07
C HIS A 121 -1.90 -5.56 24.94
N VAL A 122 -2.92 -6.38 24.70
CA VAL A 122 -4.13 -6.34 25.53
C VAL A 122 -3.81 -6.78 26.96
N TRP A 123 -2.98 -7.81 27.11
CA TRP A 123 -2.62 -8.33 28.44
C TRP A 123 -1.74 -7.37 29.24
N SER A 124 -0.73 -6.73 28.64
CA SER A 124 0.13 -5.74 29.31
C SER A 124 -0.73 -4.58 29.85
N THR A 125 -1.74 -4.17 29.09
CA THR A 125 -2.72 -3.15 29.50
C THR A 125 -3.63 -3.62 30.65
N LEU A 126 -4.15 -4.84 30.60
CA LEU A 126 -4.95 -5.42 31.70
C LEU A 126 -4.12 -5.63 32.98
N LYS A 127 -2.87 -6.07 32.84
CA LYS A 127 -1.94 -6.30 33.95
C LYS A 127 -1.61 -5.02 34.70
N ARG A 128 -1.43 -3.90 33.98
CA ARG A 128 -1.30 -2.54 34.58
C ARG A 128 -2.52 -2.14 35.42
N ARG A 129 -3.66 -2.81 35.23
CA ARG A 129 -4.91 -2.62 35.98
C ARG A 129 -5.16 -3.72 37.01
N HIS A 130 -4.15 -4.56 37.28
CA HIS A 130 -4.25 -5.70 38.19
C HIS A 130 -5.32 -6.74 37.78
N ILE A 131 -5.65 -6.82 36.49
CA ILE A 131 -6.54 -7.85 35.96
C ILE A 131 -5.69 -9.01 35.44
N GLU A 132 -5.73 -10.13 36.16
CA GLU A 132 -4.98 -11.34 35.80
C GLU A 132 -5.69 -12.17 34.73
N MET A 133 -4.90 -12.77 33.84
CA MET A 133 -5.44 -13.71 32.86
C MET A 133 -5.70 -15.06 33.53
N ASN A 134 -6.92 -15.58 33.39
CA ASN A 134 -7.26 -16.87 33.98
C ASN A 134 -6.44 -18.02 33.35
N SER A 135 -6.30 -19.12 34.12
CA SER A 135 -5.48 -20.27 33.70
C SER A 135 -5.97 -20.96 32.42
N VAL A 136 -7.25 -20.86 32.08
CA VAL A 136 -7.81 -21.44 30.85
C VAL A 136 -7.36 -20.65 29.63
N LEU A 137 -7.46 -19.32 29.68
CA LEU A 137 -7.01 -18.42 28.61
C LEU A 137 -5.50 -18.50 28.44
N LEU A 138 -4.74 -18.52 29.54
CA LEU A 138 -3.28 -18.66 29.52
C LEU A 138 -2.86 -19.89 28.69
N ARG A 139 -3.50 -21.06 28.90
CA ARG A 139 -3.22 -22.30 28.17
C ARG A 139 -3.59 -22.26 26.69
N GLN A 140 -4.39 -21.29 26.26
CA GLN A 140 -4.87 -21.18 24.90
C GLN A 140 -4.12 -20.15 24.06
N VAL A 141 -3.27 -19.30 24.63
CA VAL A 141 -2.59 -18.19 23.93
C VAL A 141 -1.87 -18.67 22.66
N PHE A 142 -1.03 -19.70 22.75
CA PHE A 142 -0.22 -20.17 21.62
C PHE A 142 -0.98 -21.06 20.63
N CYS A 143 -2.16 -21.57 21.01
CA CYS A 143 -2.97 -22.47 20.19
C CYS A 143 -4.16 -21.76 19.51
N LYS A 144 -4.77 -20.78 20.19
CA LYS A 144 -5.97 -20.06 19.78
C LYS A 144 -5.85 -18.55 20.08
N PRO A 145 -4.81 -17.86 19.58
CA PRO A 145 -4.54 -16.47 19.95
C PRO A 145 -5.68 -15.52 19.62
N GLN A 146 -6.40 -15.71 18.51
CA GLN A 146 -7.55 -14.87 18.15
C GLN A 146 -8.72 -15.00 19.13
N HIS A 147 -8.96 -16.20 19.67
CA HIS A 147 -9.99 -16.41 20.68
C HIS A 147 -9.59 -15.75 22.01
N VAL A 148 -8.32 -15.90 22.41
CA VAL A 148 -7.82 -15.24 23.63
C VAL A 148 -7.87 -13.73 23.48
N HIS A 149 -7.41 -13.20 22.34
CA HIS A 149 -7.46 -11.77 22.02
C HIS A 149 -8.89 -11.22 22.14
N SER A 150 -9.89 -11.88 21.54
CA SER A 150 -11.29 -11.40 21.63
C SER A 150 -11.85 -11.46 23.05
N GLN A 151 -11.48 -12.47 23.84
CA GLN A 151 -11.88 -12.57 25.25
C GLN A 151 -11.23 -11.48 26.10
N LEU A 152 -9.92 -11.26 25.99
CA LEU A 152 -9.21 -10.20 26.70
C LEU A 152 -9.73 -8.82 26.31
N HIS A 153 -10.03 -8.61 25.03
CA HIS A 153 -10.58 -7.36 24.54
C HIS A 153 -12.02 -7.13 25.05
N SER A 154 -12.82 -8.19 25.25
CA SER A 154 -14.14 -8.11 25.90
C SER A 154 -14.01 -7.70 27.37
N LEU A 155 -13.04 -8.30 28.09
CA LEU A 155 -12.74 -7.94 29.48
C LEU A 155 -12.27 -6.48 29.59
N LEU A 156 -11.43 -6.03 28.67
CA LEU A 156 -10.98 -4.64 28.63
C LEU A 156 -12.16 -3.69 28.41
N ARG A 157 -13.05 -3.99 27.46
CA ARG A 157 -14.29 -3.21 27.22
C ARG A 157 -15.17 -3.11 28.46
N ALA A 158 -15.34 -4.22 29.19
CA ALA A 158 -16.12 -4.23 30.41
C ALA A 158 -15.48 -3.37 31.52
N SER A 159 -14.16 -3.18 31.47
CA SER A 159 -13.43 -2.42 32.49
C SER A 159 -13.37 -0.90 32.25
N ASN A 160 -13.37 -0.42 31.00
CA ASN A 160 -13.37 1.01 30.64
C ASN A 160 -13.51 1.19 29.10
N THR A 161 -14.33 2.13 28.64
CA THR A 161 -14.54 2.43 27.21
C THR A 161 -13.36 3.18 26.55
N ASP A 162 -12.66 4.06 27.27
CA ASP A 162 -11.59 4.90 26.68
C ASP A 162 -10.32 4.10 26.38
N ALA A 163 -10.05 3.05 27.17
CA ALA A 163 -8.92 2.15 26.97
C ALA A 163 -9.10 1.26 25.72
N VAL A 164 -10.35 1.04 25.31
CA VAL A 164 -10.69 0.22 24.15
C VAL A 164 -10.26 0.91 22.87
N THR A 165 -10.41 2.23 22.80
CA THR A 165 -10.04 3.02 21.64
C THR A 165 -8.54 3.00 21.41
N ALA A 166 -7.73 3.08 22.48
CA ALA A 166 -6.27 2.98 22.39
C ALA A 166 -5.79 1.57 22.00
N VAL A 167 -6.42 0.51 22.51
CA VAL A 167 -6.07 -0.89 22.20
C VAL A 167 -6.58 -1.34 20.83
N ALA A 168 -7.69 -0.78 20.34
CA ALA A 168 -8.22 -1.06 19.00
C ALA A 168 -7.33 -0.49 17.87
N GLN A 169 -6.43 0.45 18.18
CA GLN A 169 -5.55 1.09 17.20
C GLN A 169 -4.27 0.30 16.90
N LEU A 170 -3.83 -0.61 17.79
CA LEU A 170 -2.64 -1.43 17.56
C LEU A 170 -3.05 -2.88 17.24
N ALA A 171 -2.94 -3.26 15.97
CA ALA A 171 -2.64 -4.66 15.66
C ALA A 171 -1.29 -4.74 14.97
N TYR A 172 -0.48 -5.69 15.41
CA TYR A 172 0.84 -5.91 14.86
C TYR A 172 0.72 -6.40 13.42
N THR A 173 1.47 -5.77 12.51
CA THR A 173 1.65 -6.24 11.15
C THR A 173 3.06 -6.76 10.98
N ARG A 174 3.30 -7.48 9.88
CA ARG A 174 4.66 -7.84 9.48
C ARG A 174 5.53 -6.58 9.40
N GLU A 175 4.98 -5.50 8.85
CA GLU A 175 5.68 -4.26 8.63
C GLU A 175 5.94 -3.46 9.91
N SER A 176 5.04 -3.51 10.90
CA SER A 176 5.30 -2.91 12.23
C SER A 176 6.42 -3.62 13.01
N LEU A 177 6.76 -4.85 12.61
CA LEU A 177 7.92 -5.61 13.12
C LEU A 177 9.21 -5.31 12.34
N GLY A 178 9.20 -4.33 11.42
CA GLY A 178 10.35 -4.06 10.55
C GLY A 178 10.58 -5.13 9.48
N ILE A 179 9.65 -6.08 9.32
CA ILE A 179 9.74 -7.09 8.28
C ILE A 179 9.01 -6.54 7.05
N THR A 180 9.72 -6.35 5.94
CA THR A 180 9.16 -5.63 4.79
C THR A 180 9.26 -6.46 3.52
N ALA A 181 8.42 -6.16 2.53
CA ALA A 181 8.68 -6.65 1.18
C ALA A 181 9.78 -5.79 0.57
N ALA A 182 10.66 -6.40 -0.23
CA ALA A 182 11.62 -5.64 -1.01
C ALA A 182 10.91 -4.57 -1.86
N GLY A 183 11.42 -3.34 -1.82
CA GLY A 183 10.95 -2.23 -2.65
C GLY A 183 11.18 -2.57 -4.12
N LYS A 184 10.09 -2.70 -4.89
CA LYS A 184 10.15 -2.93 -6.34
C LYS A 184 9.89 -1.67 -7.14
N SER A 185 9.21 -0.70 -6.53
CA SER A 185 8.74 0.50 -7.21
C SER A 185 9.77 1.61 -7.11
N THR A 186 9.94 2.36 -8.19
CA THR A 186 10.97 3.40 -8.31
C THR A 186 10.31 4.74 -8.60
N LEU A 187 10.65 5.76 -7.80
CA LEU A 187 10.17 7.12 -7.92
C LEU A 187 11.25 8.02 -8.52
N SER A 188 10.90 8.85 -9.49
CA SER A 188 11.82 9.80 -10.13
C SER A 188 11.11 11.11 -10.47
N GLY A 189 11.87 12.18 -10.66
CA GLY A 189 11.36 13.48 -11.10
C GLY A 189 11.56 14.59 -10.07
N ALA A 190 10.91 15.73 -10.33
CA ALA A 190 11.08 16.94 -9.54
C ALA A 190 10.26 16.91 -8.24
N LEU A 191 10.71 16.10 -7.27
CA LEU A 191 10.09 15.94 -5.95
C LEU A 191 11.14 16.02 -4.84
N ILE A 192 10.76 16.66 -3.73
CA ILE A 192 11.46 16.55 -2.45
C ILE A 192 10.54 15.81 -1.49
N ILE A 193 11.09 14.83 -0.79
CA ILE A 193 10.41 14.05 0.25
C ILE A 193 10.96 14.48 1.60
N GLU A 194 10.08 14.89 2.51
CA GLU A 194 10.41 15.18 3.90
C GLU A 194 10.09 13.97 4.77
N LEU A 195 11.07 13.52 5.54
CA LEU A 195 10.99 12.36 6.43
C LEU A 195 11.14 12.78 7.88
N CYS A 196 10.38 12.16 8.79
CA CYS A 196 10.56 12.32 10.24
C CYS A 196 11.52 11.28 10.84
N ARG A 197 12.06 11.62 12.02
CA ARG A 197 12.75 10.71 12.96
C ARG A 197 13.84 9.83 12.30
N PRO A 198 15.02 10.39 11.96
CA PRO A 198 15.42 11.79 12.04
C PRO A 198 14.82 12.64 10.91
N SER A 199 14.80 13.97 11.09
CA SER A 199 14.41 14.89 10.03
C SER A 199 15.39 14.77 8.86
N GLU A 200 14.89 14.41 7.70
CA GLU A 200 15.71 14.16 6.51
C GLU A 200 14.93 14.59 5.26
N TYR A 201 15.65 15.16 4.29
CA TYR A 201 15.09 15.55 3.00
C TYR A 201 15.73 14.71 1.90
N VAL A 202 14.90 14.03 1.12
CA VAL A 202 15.35 13.26 -0.05
C VAL A 202 14.97 14.03 -1.30
N ASP A 203 15.98 14.57 -2.00
CA ASP A 203 15.81 15.18 -3.31
C ASP A 203 15.79 14.09 -4.39
N VAL A 204 14.58 13.77 -4.87
CA VAL A 204 14.37 12.74 -5.90
C VAL A 204 14.93 13.19 -7.25
N SER A 205 14.99 14.51 -7.49
CA SER A 205 15.47 15.05 -8.77
C SER A 205 16.97 14.83 -8.96
N ALA A 206 17.72 14.79 -7.87
CA ALA A 206 19.15 14.50 -7.86
C ALA A 206 19.48 13.04 -8.25
N CYS A 207 18.50 12.13 -8.19
CA CYS A 207 18.68 10.71 -8.51
C CYS A 207 18.60 10.41 -10.01
N GLY A 208 18.19 11.36 -10.85
CA GLY A 208 18.07 11.20 -12.31
C GLY A 208 17.30 9.95 -12.71
N ALA A 209 17.81 9.22 -13.71
CA ALA A 209 17.17 8.01 -14.23
C ALA A 209 17.12 6.81 -13.27
N ALA A 210 18.02 6.79 -12.27
CA ALA A 210 18.07 5.71 -11.28
C ALA A 210 16.89 5.77 -10.31
N GLY A 211 16.43 7.00 -9.99
CA GLY A 211 15.34 7.24 -9.06
C GLY A 211 15.60 6.77 -7.64
N VAL A 212 14.55 6.79 -6.84
CA VAL A 212 14.51 6.35 -5.43
C VAL A 212 13.61 5.13 -5.32
N SER A 213 14.13 4.03 -4.76
CA SER A 213 13.31 2.85 -4.49
C SER A 213 12.35 3.11 -3.33
N LEU A 214 11.05 2.89 -3.53
CA LEU A 214 10.07 2.98 -2.47
C LEU A 214 10.17 1.76 -1.55
N THR A 215 10.68 2.01 -0.36
CA THR A 215 10.75 1.04 0.74
C THR A 215 9.74 1.41 1.81
N TYR A 216 9.24 0.41 2.56
CA TYR A 216 8.29 0.68 3.65
C TYR A 216 8.83 1.69 4.69
N PRO A 217 10.12 1.65 5.13
CA PRO A 217 10.67 2.65 6.05
C PRO A 217 10.65 4.08 5.51
N LEU A 218 10.90 4.27 4.21
CA LEU A 218 10.79 5.59 3.58
C LEU A 218 9.35 6.09 3.65
N VAL A 219 8.39 5.22 3.35
CA VAL A 219 6.96 5.57 3.30
C VAL A 219 6.39 5.86 4.69
N THR A 220 6.78 5.11 5.72
CA THR A 220 6.28 5.33 7.07
C THR A 220 6.81 6.61 7.71
N ARG A 221 8.00 7.05 7.30
CA ARG A 221 8.60 8.31 7.76
C ARG A 221 8.12 9.54 6.99
N LEU A 222 7.42 9.38 5.86
CA LEU A 222 6.92 10.49 5.04
C LEU A 222 6.05 11.46 5.85
N MET A 223 6.51 12.70 5.96
CA MET A 223 5.81 13.83 6.58
C MET A 223 5.28 14.82 5.56
N GLY A 224 6.04 15.03 4.48
CA GLY A 224 5.75 16.04 3.47
C GLY A 224 6.30 15.63 2.12
N CYS A 225 5.65 16.12 1.06
CA CYS A 225 6.16 16.01 -0.28
C CYS A 225 5.86 17.31 -1.02
N HIS A 226 6.86 17.88 -1.67
CA HIS A 226 6.71 19.15 -2.36
C HIS A 226 7.65 19.26 -3.56
N ARG A 227 7.45 20.31 -4.35
CA ARG A 227 8.31 20.62 -5.50
C ARG A 227 9.68 21.14 -5.03
N PRO A 228 10.77 20.90 -5.79
CA PRO A 228 12.06 21.53 -5.55
C PRO A 228 11.97 23.07 -5.70
N PRO A 229 12.61 23.86 -4.83
CA PRO A 229 12.53 25.32 -4.84
C PRO A 229 13.14 25.96 -6.10
N SER A 230 14.04 25.26 -6.79
CA SER A 230 14.66 25.68 -8.05
C SER A 230 13.81 25.39 -9.30
N SER A 231 12.61 24.82 -9.14
CA SER A 231 11.75 24.48 -10.28
C SER A 231 11.14 25.75 -10.90
N PRO A 232 11.09 25.87 -12.23
CA PRO A 232 10.56 27.06 -12.89
C PRO A 232 9.09 27.30 -12.50
N PRO A 233 8.68 28.57 -12.31
CA PRO A 233 7.32 28.92 -11.89
C PRO A 233 6.24 28.65 -12.95
N LEU A 234 6.61 28.19 -14.16
CA LEU A 234 5.70 28.07 -15.30
C LEU A 234 4.71 26.90 -15.23
N ALA A 235 4.98 25.85 -14.46
CA ALA A 235 4.02 24.74 -14.34
C ALA A 235 3.01 25.03 -13.21
N SER A 236 1.80 25.44 -13.60
CA SER A 236 0.69 25.72 -12.67
C SER A 236 0.21 24.47 -11.94
N VAL A 237 0.54 23.26 -12.43
CA VAL A 237 0.08 21.98 -11.87
C VAL A 237 1.24 20.97 -11.82
N SER A 238 1.40 20.29 -10.68
CA SER A 238 2.28 19.12 -10.54
C SER A 238 1.47 17.86 -10.80
N ALA A 239 2.03 16.93 -11.57
CA ALA A 239 1.43 15.63 -11.81
C ALA A 239 2.41 14.50 -11.49
N LEU A 240 1.90 13.44 -10.88
CA LEU A 240 2.59 12.17 -10.74
C LEU A 240 1.98 11.15 -11.71
N LEU A 241 2.83 10.57 -12.55
CA LEU A 241 2.46 9.48 -13.44
C LEU A 241 2.91 8.14 -12.86
N VAL A 242 1.95 7.31 -12.48
CA VAL A 242 2.16 5.92 -12.05
C VAL A 242 2.22 5.04 -13.30
N ILE A 243 3.37 4.43 -13.57
CA ILE A 243 3.65 3.65 -14.78
C ILE A 243 3.83 2.19 -14.40
N GLU A 244 3.06 1.31 -15.05
CA GLU A 244 3.16 -0.13 -14.85
C GLU A 244 4.52 -0.70 -15.30
N LYS A 245 4.92 -0.37 -16.53
CA LYS A 245 5.98 -1.07 -17.27
C LYS A 245 7.30 -0.31 -17.24
N GLU A 246 8.37 -0.98 -16.79
CA GLU A 246 9.71 -0.39 -16.63
C GLU A 246 10.29 0.16 -17.94
N SER A 247 10.07 -0.54 -19.07
CA SER A 247 10.53 -0.06 -20.38
C SER A 247 9.85 1.25 -20.81
N ILE A 248 8.56 1.41 -20.53
CA ILE A 248 7.82 2.65 -20.81
C ILE A 248 8.26 3.76 -19.85
N TYR A 249 8.48 3.44 -18.58
CA TYR A 249 9.00 4.37 -17.59
C TYR A 249 10.34 4.98 -18.05
N HIS A 250 11.30 4.17 -18.47
CA HIS A 250 12.58 4.69 -18.98
C HIS A 250 12.42 5.50 -20.27
N ALA A 251 11.55 5.06 -21.19
CA ALA A 251 11.31 5.80 -22.43
C ALA A 251 10.68 7.18 -22.18
N VAL A 252 9.71 7.26 -21.25
CA VAL A 252 9.08 8.50 -20.80
C VAL A 252 10.10 9.41 -20.13
N LEU A 253 10.91 8.88 -19.22
CA LEU A 253 11.91 9.65 -18.49
C LEU A 253 12.97 10.24 -19.43
N GLN A 254 13.47 9.42 -20.36
CA GLN A 254 14.42 9.85 -21.38
C GLN A 254 13.82 10.91 -22.33
N ALA A 255 12.53 10.79 -22.67
CA ALA A 255 11.83 11.80 -23.45
C ALA A 255 11.67 13.12 -22.69
N ALA A 256 11.39 13.05 -21.38
CA ALA A 256 11.25 14.22 -20.51
C ALA A 256 12.60 14.96 -20.35
N GLU A 257 13.69 14.23 -20.13
CA GLU A 257 15.05 14.80 -20.01
C GLU A 257 15.51 15.53 -21.28
N ARG A 258 15.16 15.02 -22.47
CA ARG A 258 15.50 15.65 -23.76
C ARG A 258 14.75 16.96 -23.99
N ARG A 259 13.52 17.09 -23.47
CA ARG A 259 12.69 18.30 -23.62
C ARG A 259 12.95 19.24 -22.44
N ARG A 260 14.02 20.03 -22.51
CA ARG A 260 14.41 20.96 -21.42
C ARG A 260 13.43 22.09 -21.11
N ASN A 261 12.50 22.47 -22.01
CA ASN A 261 11.56 23.58 -21.80
C ASN A 261 10.20 23.29 -22.49
N GLY A 262 9.08 23.64 -21.85
CA GLY A 262 7.80 23.83 -22.57
C GLY A 262 6.56 23.08 -22.05
N TRP A 263 6.51 22.67 -20.78
CA TRP A 263 5.36 21.94 -20.26
C TRP A 263 4.44 22.83 -19.43
N SER A 264 3.13 22.64 -19.58
CA SER A 264 2.12 23.22 -18.68
C SER A 264 2.14 22.54 -17.29
N ARG A 265 2.68 21.32 -17.19
CA ARG A 265 2.75 20.50 -15.98
C ARG A 265 4.17 20.03 -15.68
N SER A 266 4.55 19.99 -14.41
CA SER A 266 5.77 19.31 -13.96
C SER A 266 5.45 17.85 -13.63
N PHE A 267 6.01 16.91 -14.40
CA PHE A 267 5.78 15.49 -14.18
C PHE A 267 6.84 14.87 -13.29
N SER A 268 6.36 14.01 -12.39
CA SER A 268 7.16 13.02 -11.68
C SER A 268 6.61 11.63 -12.00
N PHE A 269 7.44 10.61 -11.83
CA PHE A 269 7.17 9.27 -12.34
C PHE A 269 7.34 8.24 -11.24
N LEU A 270 6.35 7.37 -11.09
CA LEU A 270 6.41 6.20 -10.21
C LEU A 270 6.27 4.93 -11.04
N CYS A 271 7.36 4.19 -11.21
CA CYS A 271 7.34 2.87 -11.86
C CYS A 271 6.93 1.79 -10.85
N THR A 272 5.84 1.06 -11.09
CA THR A 272 5.38 -0.03 -10.19
C THR A 272 5.96 -1.40 -10.53
N LYS A 273 6.43 -1.60 -11.77
CA LYS A 273 6.92 -2.88 -12.31
C LYS A 273 5.85 -3.98 -12.22
N GLY A 274 4.65 -3.69 -12.74
CA GLY A 274 3.44 -4.49 -12.60
C GLY A 274 2.55 -4.00 -11.45
N TYR A 275 2.01 -4.93 -10.65
CA TYR A 275 1.19 -4.58 -9.48
C TYR A 275 1.97 -3.74 -8.46
N PRO A 276 1.41 -2.61 -7.97
CA PRO A 276 2.08 -1.77 -7.00
C PRO A 276 2.33 -2.56 -5.71
N CYS A 277 3.57 -2.51 -5.20
CA CYS A 277 3.92 -3.13 -3.93
C CYS A 277 3.24 -2.40 -2.76
N VAL A 278 3.26 -2.99 -1.56
CA VAL A 278 2.65 -2.39 -0.35
C VAL A 278 3.19 -0.98 -0.09
N ALA A 279 4.51 -0.78 -0.24
CA ALA A 279 5.13 0.53 -0.07
C ALA A 279 4.58 1.56 -1.09
N ALA A 280 4.46 1.20 -2.38
CA ALA A 280 3.91 2.08 -3.39
C ALA A 280 2.43 2.43 -3.12
N GLN A 281 1.61 1.45 -2.71
CA GLN A 281 0.21 1.68 -2.37
C GLN A 281 0.06 2.65 -1.20
N GLN A 282 0.85 2.47 -0.13
CA GLN A 282 0.83 3.37 1.02
C GLN A 282 1.40 4.74 0.70
N TRP A 283 2.45 4.81 -0.11
CA TRP A 283 3.04 6.07 -0.53
C TRP A 283 2.05 6.90 -1.35
N LEU A 284 1.30 6.29 -2.28
CA LEU A 284 0.26 6.97 -3.05
C LEU A 284 -0.84 7.57 -2.17
N ARG A 285 -1.26 6.88 -1.11
CA ARG A 285 -2.25 7.43 -0.16
C ARG A 285 -1.66 8.59 0.65
N ARG A 286 -0.46 8.40 1.18
CA ARG A 286 0.19 9.42 2.02
C ARG A 286 0.56 10.66 1.21
N VAL A 287 1.06 10.51 -0.01
CA VAL A 287 1.41 11.66 -0.87
C VAL A 287 0.15 12.47 -1.23
N HIS A 288 -0.99 11.82 -1.49
CA HIS A 288 -2.27 12.52 -1.68
C HIS A 288 -2.68 13.29 -0.42
N ALA A 289 -2.51 12.70 0.76
CA ALA A 289 -2.85 13.34 2.03
C ALA A 289 -1.98 14.58 2.32
N VAL A 290 -0.66 14.51 2.07
CA VAL A 290 0.26 15.63 2.35
C VAL A 290 0.36 16.64 1.21
N TRP A 291 -0.02 16.24 -0.01
CA TRP A 291 -0.04 17.12 -1.18
C TRP A 291 -1.31 16.90 -2.05
N PRO A 292 -2.51 17.30 -1.57
CA PRO A 292 -3.78 17.03 -2.27
C PRO A 292 -3.90 17.67 -3.65
N SER A 293 -3.12 18.72 -3.93
CA SER A 293 -3.07 19.37 -5.25
C SER A 293 -2.19 18.65 -6.28
N LEU A 294 -1.49 17.57 -5.88
CA LEU A 294 -0.71 16.75 -6.80
C LEU A 294 -1.67 15.86 -7.60
N GLU A 295 -1.77 16.08 -8.90
CA GLU A 295 -2.60 15.22 -9.75
C GLU A 295 -1.96 13.83 -9.87
N LEU A 296 -2.69 12.77 -9.52
CA LEU A 296 -2.21 11.41 -9.65
C LEU A 296 -2.82 10.76 -10.91
N HIS A 297 -1.98 10.32 -11.84
CA HIS A 297 -2.37 9.68 -13.09
C HIS A 297 -1.83 8.26 -13.14
N VAL A 298 -2.59 7.31 -13.69
CA VAL A 298 -2.14 5.92 -13.88
C VAL A 298 -2.07 5.54 -15.35
N LEU A 299 -0.93 4.99 -15.77
CA LEU A 299 -0.60 4.54 -17.11
C LEU A 299 -0.31 3.03 -17.09
N VAL A 300 -1.24 2.27 -17.66
CA VAL A 300 -1.28 0.81 -17.68
C VAL A 300 -1.60 0.31 -19.09
N ASP A 301 -1.34 -0.98 -19.33
CA ASP A 301 -1.80 -1.66 -20.54
C ASP A 301 -3.34 -1.64 -20.66
N GLY A 302 -3.83 -1.66 -21.89
CA GLY A 302 -5.26 -1.65 -22.23
C GLY A 302 -5.81 -3.06 -22.20
N ASP A 303 -5.68 -3.72 -21.05
CA ASP A 303 -6.10 -5.10 -20.82
C ASP A 303 -6.69 -5.30 -19.42
N PRO A 304 -7.29 -6.48 -19.13
CA PRO A 304 -7.89 -6.73 -17.82
C PRO A 304 -6.90 -6.69 -16.65
N HIS A 305 -5.62 -6.98 -16.88
CA HIS A 305 -4.58 -6.93 -15.84
C HIS A 305 -4.10 -5.50 -15.57
N GLY A 306 -3.97 -4.67 -16.60
CA GLY A 306 -3.73 -3.24 -16.47
C GLY A 306 -4.81 -2.55 -15.64
N LEU A 307 -6.09 -2.90 -15.86
CA LEU A 307 -7.19 -2.44 -15.01
C LEU A 307 -7.04 -2.93 -13.56
N CYS A 308 -6.65 -4.18 -13.33
CA CYS A 308 -6.37 -4.68 -11.98
C CYS A 308 -5.28 -3.86 -11.28
N ILE A 309 -4.23 -3.47 -12.00
CA ILE A 309 -3.10 -2.69 -11.48
C ILE A 309 -3.57 -1.28 -11.09
N ALA A 310 -4.32 -0.61 -11.96
CA ALA A 310 -4.92 0.69 -11.67
C ALA A 310 -5.84 0.64 -10.43
N LEU A 311 -6.72 -0.36 -10.34
CA LEU A 311 -7.59 -0.53 -9.17
C LEU A 311 -6.81 -0.88 -7.90
N THR A 312 -5.67 -1.56 -8.01
CA THR A 312 -4.78 -1.82 -6.86
C THR A 312 -4.10 -0.53 -6.40
N ALA A 313 -3.66 0.33 -7.33
CA ALA A 313 -3.11 1.65 -7.01
C ALA A 313 -4.13 2.57 -6.33
N MET A 314 -5.41 2.46 -6.73
CA MET A 314 -6.55 3.14 -6.10
C MET A 314 -6.93 2.57 -4.71
N GLY A 315 -6.37 1.43 -4.31
CA GLY A 315 -6.72 0.74 -3.07
C GLY A 315 -8.03 -0.06 -3.12
N LEU A 316 -8.63 -0.24 -4.31
CA LEU A 316 -9.86 -1.01 -4.50
C LEU A 316 -9.62 -2.52 -4.57
N LEU A 317 -8.49 -2.93 -5.15
CA LEU A 317 -8.04 -4.32 -5.20
C LEU A 317 -6.79 -4.51 -4.35
N GLY A 318 -6.60 -5.73 -3.85
CA GLY A 318 -5.51 -6.08 -2.94
C GLY A 318 -6.02 -6.71 -1.66
N SER A 319 -5.09 -7.20 -0.84
CA SER A 319 -5.42 -7.87 0.41
C SER A 319 -5.99 -6.85 1.42
N ARG A 320 -7.32 -6.65 1.42
CA ARG A 320 -8.08 -5.92 2.44
C ARG A 320 -7.72 -6.33 3.87
N ALA A 321 -7.22 -7.56 4.05
CA ALA A 321 -6.74 -8.09 5.32
C ALA A 321 -5.49 -7.40 5.90
N ARG A 322 -4.75 -6.57 5.15
CA ARG A 322 -3.54 -5.89 5.65
C ARG A 322 -3.74 -4.43 6.07
N HIS A 323 -4.90 -3.84 5.75
CA HIS A 323 -5.22 -2.44 6.09
C HIS A 323 -6.22 -2.30 7.24
N ALA A 324 -6.53 -3.39 7.95
CA ALA A 324 -7.48 -3.39 9.07
C ALA A 324 -7.02 -2.59 10.31
N ILE A 325 -5.83 -1.99 10.27
CA ILE A 325 -5.17 -1.28 11.38
C ILE A 325 -4.99 0.21 11.07
N GLU A 326 -5.21 0.62 9.81
CA GLU A 326 -5.36 2.02 9.46
C GLU A 326 -6.81 2.39 9.77
N GLY A 327 -7.06 3.02 10.93
CA GLY A 327 -8.40 3.41 11.36
C GLY A 327 -9.20 4.02 10.21
N ALA A 328 -10.31 3.36 9.82
CA ALA A 328 -11.28 3.78 8.81
C ALA A 328 -10.76 4.51 7.54
N VAL A 329 -9.51 4.32 7.09
CA VAL A 329 -9.06 4.85 5.79
C VAL A 329 -9.51 3.89 4.69
N THR A 330 -10.82 3.87 4.52
CA THR A 330 -11.59 3.23 3.45
C THR A 330 -11.59 4.07 2.17
N GLU A 331 -10.71 5.07 2.09
CA GLU A 331 -10.73 6.05 1.02
C GLU A 331 -9.94 5.57 -0.19
N ILE A 332 -10.66 5.45 -1.30
CA ILE A 332 -10.12 5.17 -2.62
C ILE A 332 -9.25 6.37 -3.03
N THR A 333 -7.98 6.13 -3.37
CA THR A 333 -7.06 7.19 -3.84
C THR A 333 -7.61 7.80 -5.14
N PRO A 334 -7.77 9.13 -5.23
CA PRO A 334 -8.26 9.79 -6.43
C PRO A 334 -7.18 9.80 -7.53
N LEU A 335 -7.18 8.75 -8.32
CA LEU A 335 -6.34 8.61 -9.52
C LEU A 335 -7.15 8.95 -10.77
N HIS A 336 -6.49 9.57 -11.73
CA HIS A 336 -6.97 9.79 -13.09
C HIS A 336 -6.48 8.65 -14.00
N PHE A 337 -7.39 8.04 -14.76
CA PHE A 337 -7.03 7.00 -15.71
C PHE A 337 -6.50 7.60 -17.02
N ALA A 338 -5.18 7.52 -17.20
CA ALA A 338 -4.43 7.88 -18.40
C ALA A 338 -3.91 6.65 -19.16
N GLY A 339 -4.32 5.44 -18.73
CA GLY A 339 -3.96 4.17 -19.35
C GLY A 339 -4.52 4.04 -20.76
N VAL A 340 -4.06 3.00 -21.45
CA VAL A 340 -4.55 2.73 -22.81
C VAL A 340 -6.05 2.48 -22.77
N CYS A 341 -6.77 3.19 -23.61
CA CYS A 341 -8.19 2.96 -23.91
C CYS A 341 -8.26 2.24 -25.26
N PRO A 342 -8.37 0.90 -25.32
CA PRO A 342 -8.44 0.17 -26.59
C PRO A 342 -9.54 0.68 -27.52
N SER A 343 -10.64 1.19 -26.94
CA SER A 343 -11.70 1.86 -27.70
C SER A 343 -11.17 3.03 -28.54
N ARG A 344 -10.24 3.83 -28.02
CA ARG A 344 -9.66 4.97 -28.74
C ARG A 344 -8.57 4.57 -29.74
N VAL A 345 -7.91 3.44 -29.48
CA VAL A 345 -6.80 2.96 -30.32
C VAL A 345 -7.30 2.28 -31.60
N PHE A 346 -8.36 1.48 -31.49
CA PHE A 346 -8.81 0.59 -32.58
C PHE A 346 -10.12 1.01 -33.25
N ASP A 347 -10.89 1.91 -32.65
CA ASP A 347 -12.20 2.24 -33.20
C ASP A 347 -12.06 3.14 -34.44
N ARG A 348 -12.25 2.52 -35.60
CA ARG A 348 -12.39 3.17 -36.91
C ARG A 348 -13.87 3.49 -37.09
N CYS A 349 -14.22 4.78 -37.07
CA CYS A 349 -15.52 5.36 -37.46
C CYS A 349 -16.66 5.35 -36.43
N ILE A 350 -16.87 6.48 -35.74
CA ILE A 350 -18.16 7.21 -35.76
C ILE A 350 -17.88 8.72 -35.67
N THR A 351 -17.72 9.37 -36.82
CA THR A 351 -18.27 10.70 -37.19
C THR A 351 -17.46 11.29 -38.34
N ASN A 352 -17.98 11.10 -39.55
CA ASN A 352 -17.70 11.96 -40.70
C ASN A 352 -18.55 13.25 -40.66
N SER A 353 -19.02 13.68 -39.48
CA SER A 353 -19.82 14.89 -39.32
C SER A 353 -19.16 15.82 -38.29
N THR A 354 -18.69 16.96 -38.80
CA THR A 354 -18.23 18.15 -38.07
C THR A 354 -17.00 17.98 -37.18
N ARG A 355 -15.84 17.78 -37.82
CA ARG A 355 -14.53 18.09 -37.22
C ARG A 355 -14.38 19.61 -37.06
N ASN A 356 -14.61 20.12 -35.86
CA ASN A 356 -14.25 21.49 -35.48
C ASN A 356 -13.46 21.55 -34.16
N SER A 357 -12.71 20.49 -33.84
CA SER A 357 -11.69 20.54 -32.81
C SER A 357 -10.43 19.83 -33.31
N ALA A 358 -9.30 20.50 -33.16
CA ALA A 358 -7.99 20.20 -33.71
C ALA A 358 -7.34 18.95 -33.08
N TRP A 359 -8.00 17.78 -33.19
CA TRP A 359 -7.39 16.50 -32.87
C TRP A 359 -6.53 16.07 -34.05
N VAL A 360 -5.21 16.11 -33.85
CA VAL A 360 -4.23 15.59 -34.81
C VAL A 360 -4.62 14.14 -35.11
N SER A 361 -4.84 13.85 -36.40
CA SER A 361 -5.18 12.51 -36.89
C SER A 361 -3.98 11.58 -36.75
N HIS A 362 -3.70 11.12 -35.53
CA HIS A 362 -2.83 9.96 -35.35
C HIS A 362 -3.58 8.73 -35.89
N ALA A 363 -2.92 7.96 -36.74
CA ALA A 363 -3.52 6.84 -37.45
C ALA A 363 -4.08 5.82 -36.44
N THR A 364 -5.41 5.63 -36.46
CA THR A 364 -6.08 4.54 -35.74
C THR A 364 -5.52 3.21 -36.21
N LEU A 365 -5.08 2.37 -35.28
CA LEU A 365 -4.61 1.02 -35.61
C LEU A 365 -5.78 0.19 -36.14
N SER A 366 -5.46 -0.76 -37.03
CA SER A 366 -6.48 -1.71 -37.48
C SER A 366 -6.88 -2.64 -36.32
N ALA A 367 -8.16 -3.01 -36.23
CA ALA A 367 -8.61 -4.01 -35.26
C ALA A 367 -7.85 -5.35 -35.38
N SER A 368 -7.32 -5.67 -36.56
CA SER A 368 -6.46 -6.83 -36.81
C SER A 368 -5.10 -6.78 -36.10
N GLU A 369 -4.66 -5.59 -35.67
CA GLU A 369 -3.44 -5.41 -34.88
C GLU A 369 -3.70 -5.58 -33.37
N GLY A 370 -4.97 -5.69 -32.97
CA GLY A 370 -5.37 -5.95 -31.60
C GLY A 370 -5.08 -7.38 -31.14
N ILE A 371 -4.82 -7.53 -29.84
CA ILE A 371 -4.56 -8.84 -29.24
C ILE A 371 -5.90 -9.42 -28.77
N SER A 372 -6.23 -10.64 -29.18
CA SER A 372 -7.47 -11.30 -28.74
C SER A 372 -7.45 -11.62 -27.25
N LEU A 373 -8.58 -11.42 -26.56
CA LEU A 373 -8.75 -11.82 -25.17
C LEU A 373 -8.72 -13.35 -25.03
N THR A 374 -7.95 -13.83 -24.06
CA THR A 374 -7.92 -15.24 -23.66
C THR A 374 -9.12 -15.59 -22.76
N ARG A 375 -9.29 -16.88 -22.44
CA ARG A 375 -10.31 -17.32 -21.47
C ARG A 375 -10.03 -16.77 -20.06
N ASP A 376 -8.77 -16.63 -19.69
CA ASP A 376 -8.37 -16.09 -18.40
C ASP A 376 -8.61 -14.58 -18.33
N ASP A 377 -8.26 -13.84 -19.38
CA ASP A 377 -8.55 -12.41 -19.51
C ASP A 377 -10.05 -12.12 -19.26
N ARG A 378 -10.95 -12.87 -19.90
CA ARG A 378 -12.40 -12.73 -19.69
C ARG A 378 -12.85 -13.03 -18.25
N ARG A 379 -12.13 -13.90 -17.52
CA ARG A 379 -12.41 -14.18 -16.11
C ARG A 379 -11.96 -13.02 -15.23
N VAL A 380 -10.77 -12.49 -15.49
CA VAL A 380 -10.22 -11.32 -14.78
C VAL A 380 -11.13 -10.10 -15.03
N LEU A 381 -11.51 -9.86 -16.28
CA LEU A 381 -12.38 -8.74 -16.67
C LEU A 381 -13.71 -8.74 -15.92
N ARG A 382 -14.38 -9.91 -15.80
CA ARG A 382 -15.60 -10.04 -14.99
C ARG A 382 -15.40 -9.70 -13.52
N ARG A 383 -14.27 -10.10 -12.92
CA ARG A 383 -13.93 -9.75 -11.52
C ARG A 383 -13.67 -8.25 -11.37
N VAL A 384 -12.95 -7.66 -12.30
CA VAL A 384 -12.65 -6.22 -12.36
C VAL A 384 -13.94 -5.40 -12.47
N LYS A 385 -14.84 -5.76 -13.40
CA LYS A 385 -16.16 -5.14 -13.54
C LYS A 385 -16.97 -5.22 -12.25
N ALA A 386 -17.05 -6.41 -11.62
CA ALA A 386 -17.76 -6.56 -10.36
C ALA A 386 -17.19 -5.69 -9.23
N ALA A 387 -15.86 -5.56 -9.15
CA ALA A 387 -15.21 -4.70 -8.16
C ALA A 387 -15.49 -3.20 -8.41
N MET A 388 -15.42 -2.74 -9.66
CA MET A 388 -15.75 -1.36 -10.03
C MET A 388 -17.22 -1.03 -9.77
N GLN A 389 -18.14 -1.94 -10.13
CA GLN A 389 -19.56 -1.76 -9.87
C GLN A 389 -19.84 -1.69 -8.37
N GLY A 390 -19.29 -2.61 -7.58
CA GLY A 390 -19.43 -2.58 -6.13
C GLY A 390 -18.88 -1.30 -5.49
N ALA A 391 -17.81 -0.72 -6.04
CA ALA A 391 -17.26 0.56 -5.58
C ALA A 391 -18.17 1.76 -5.94
N LEU A 392 -18.74 1.77 -7.15
CA LEU A 392 -19.70 2.78 -7.59
C LEU A 392 -20.98 2.73 -6.74
N ASP A 393 -21.52 1.53 -6.51
CA ASP A 393 -22.74 1.31 -5.72
C ASP A 393 -22.54 1.70 -4.25
N ALA A 394 -21.44 1.26 -3.64
CA ALA A 394 -21.15 1.56 -2.24
C ALA A 394 -20.99 3.07 -1.99
N ARG A 395 -20.49 3.84 -2.97
CA ARG A 395 -20.32 5.29 -2.83
C ARG A 395 -21.61 6.08 -3.04
N VAL A 396 -22.57 5.57 -3.82
CA VAL A 396 -23.94 6.12 -3.82
C VAL A 396 -24.54 6.02 -2.41
N ALA A 397 -24.24 4.95 -1.68
CA ALA A 397 -24.70 4.78 -0.30
C ALA A 397 -23.92 5.66 0.72
N VAL A 398 -22.61 5.86 0.56
CA VAL A 398 -21.76 6.63 1.50
C VAL A 398 -21.83 8.15 1.29
N ALA A 399 -22.09 8.62 0.06
CA ALA A 399 -22.30 10.05 -0.20
C ALA A 399 -23.50 10.65 0.56
N ALA A 400 -24.43 9.80 1.01
CA ALA A 400 -25.52 10.18 1.89
C ALA A 400 -25.11 10.37 3.37
N ALA A 401 -23.87 10.03 3.76
CA ALA A 401 -23.49 9.90 5.17
C ALA A 401 -22.11 10.48 5.60
N SER A 402 -21.19 10.89 4.69
CA SER A 402 -19.83 11.29 5.10
C SER A 402 -19.44 12.76 4.82
N VAL A 403 -18.88 13.38 5.87
CA VAL A 403 -18.23 14.69 5.90
C VAL A 403 -16.72 14.44 6.00
N GLY A 404 -15.94 14.66 4.93
CA GLY A 404 -14.47 14.48 5.02
C GLY A 404 -13.72 14.51 3.69
N SER A 405 -14.21 13.82 2.65
CA SER A 405 -13.56 13.83 1.33
C SER A 405 -14.05 14.99 0.47
N SER A 406 -13.11 15.72 -0.16
CA SER A 406 -13.39 16.80 -1.11
C SER A 406 -14.33 16.32 -2.21
N GLU A 407 -15.37 17.09 -2.53
CA GLU A 407 -16.34 16.74 -3.58
C GLU A 407 -15.66 16.52 -4.95
N THR A 408 -14.55 17.22 -5.18
CA THR A 408 -13.70 17.04 -6.36
C THR A 408 -13.09 15.65 -6.41
N ASP A 409 -12.59 15.11 -5.29
CA ASP A 409 -11.98 13.77 -5.23
C ASP A 409 -13.02 12.68 -5.46
N LYS A 410 -14.22 12.84 -4.88
CA LYS A 410 -15.35 11.92 -5.12
C LYS A 410 -15.72 11.88 -6.60
N THR A 411 -15.83 13.06 -7.22
CA THR A 411 -16.15 13.21 -8.64
C THR A 411 -15.06 12.59 -9.52
N ASN A 412 -13.78 12.82 -9.19
CA ASN A 412 -12.65 12.27 -9.92
C ASN A 412 -12.61 10.74 -9.85
N VAL A 413 -12.75 10.15 -8.66
CA VAL A 413 -12.82 8.68 -8.52
C VAL A 413 -13.98 8.11 -9.33
N ARG A 414 -15.16 8.71 -9.25
CA ARG A 414 -16.34 8.25 -10.01
C ARG A 414 -16.08 8.28 -11.51
N ARG A 415 -15.61 9.42 -12.04
CA ARG A 415 -15.31 9.59 -13.47
C ARG A 415 -14.25 8.58 -13.94
N THR A 416 -13.23 8.34 -13.13
CA THR A 416 -12.20 7.34 -13.42
C THR A 416 -12.78 5.93 -13.48
N LEU A 417 -13.59 5.53 -12.50
CA LEU A 417 -14.21 4.21 -12.48
C LEU A 417 -15.20 4.02 -13.65
N GLU A 418 -15.99 5.03 -13.98
CA GLU A 418 -16.90 5.02 -15.13
C GLU A 418 -16.12 4.88 -16.44
N LYS A 419 -15.01 5.62 -16.63
CA LYS A 419 -14.12 5.48 -17.79
C LYS A 419 -13.54 4.08 -17.89
N MET A 420 -13.02 3.53 -16.78
CA MET A 420 -12.48 2.16 -16.75
C MET A 420 -13.57 1.10 -17.01
N MET A 421 -14.80 1.31 -16.53
CA MET A 421 -15.94 0.43 -16.81
C MET A 421 -16.30 0.44 -18.30
N GLN A 422 -16.34 1.62 -18.93
CA GLN A 422 -16.61 1.75 -20.37
C GLN A 422 -15.57 1.00 -21.21
N GLU A 423 -14.29 1.11 -20.86
CA GLU A 423 -13.23 0.35 -21.52
C GLU A 423 -13.34 -1.15 -21.27
N ALA A 424 -13.70 -1.57 -20.05
CA ALA A 424 -13.94 -2.97 -19.74
C ALA A 424 -15.10 -3.56 -20.55
N ASP A 425 -16.19 -2.81 -20.70
CA ASP A 425 -17.33 -3.18 -21.52
C ASP A 425 -16.99 -3.25 -23.01
N TRP A 426 -16.18 -2.29 -23.49
CA TRP A 426 -15.70 -2.30 -24.86
C TRP A 426 -14.83 -3.55 -25.13
N MET A 427 -13.87 -3.85 -24.25
CA MET A 427 -13.02 -5.04 -24.36
C MET A 427 -13.82 -6.33 -24.36
N GLU A 428 -14.85 -6.44 -23.51
CA GLU A 428 -15.72 -7.62 -23.47
C GLU A 428 -16.48 -7.83 -24.78
N ARG A 429 -17.01 -6.75 -25.38
CA ARG A 429 -17.74 -6.81 -26.66
C ARG A 429 -16.83 -7.06 -27.86
N SER A 430 -15.70 -6.36 -27.93
CA SER A 430 -14.76 -6.46 -29.07
C SER A 430 -13.92 -7.73 -29.01
N GLY A 431 -13.70 -8.28 -27.82
CA GLY A 431 -12.80 -9.40 -27.61
C GLY A 431 -11.33 -9.04 -27.82
N ILE A 432 -10.96 -7.74 -27.76
CA ILE A 432 -9.63 -7.22 -28.07
C ILE A 432 -9.05 -6.50 -26.84
N LYS A 433 -7.72 -6.62 -26.65
CA LYS A 433 -6.89 -5.84 -25.73
C LYS A 433 -5.70 -5.18 -26.44
N CYS A 434 -5.05 -4.23 -25.79
CA CYS A 434 -3.95 -3.44 -26.34
C CYS A 434 -2.78 -3.30 -25.35
N GLU A 435 -1.55 -3.55 -25.80
CA GLU A 435 -0.36 -3.23 -25.02
C GLU A 435 -0.01 -1.73 -25.13
N LEU A 436 0.53 -1.15 -24.06
CA LEU A 436 0.95 0.25 -24.00
C LEU A 436 2.01 0.59 -25.05
N GLN A 437 2.92 -0.34 -25.35
CA GLN A 437 3.93 -0.15 -26.41
C GLN A 437 3.31 -0.04 -27.80
N LEU A 438 2.24 -0.82 -28.06
CA LEU A 438 1.50 -0.76 -29.31
C LEU A 438 0.70 0.55 -29.40
N ALA A 439 0.02 0.94 -28.33
CA ALA A 439 -0.75 2.18 -28.26
C ALA A 439 0.13 3.45 -28.43
N CYS A 440 1.38 3.40 -27.98
CA CYS A 440 2.34 4.49 -28.16
C CYS A 440 2.91 4.60 -29.59
N ARG A 441 2.75 3.58 -30.44
CA ARG A 441 3.39 3.50 -31.77
C ARG A 441 3.01 4.63 -32.74
N PRO A 442 1.76 5.14 -32.75
CA PRO A 442 1.37 6.29 -33.58
C PRO A 442 1.94 7.64 -33.11
N PHE A 443 2.60 7.67 -31.94
CA PHE A 443 3.13 8.87 -31.32
C PHE A 443 4.65 8.92 -31.46
N GLU A 444 5.20 10.13 -31.56
CA GLU A 444 6.67 10.32 -31.64
C GLU A 444 7.39 9.83 -30.36
N SER A 445 6.69 9.82 -29.22
CA SER A 445 7.19 9.25 -27.98
C SER A 445 6.06 8.80 -27.06
N PRO A 446 6.30 7.85 -26.13
CA PRO A 446 5.34 7.50 -25.07
C PRO A 446 4.94 8.70 -24.21
N LEU A 447 5.79 9.73 -24.14
CA LEU A 447 5.51 10.95 -23.43
C LEU A 447 4.44 11.79 -24.10
N HIS A 448 4.46 11.87 -25.44
CA HIS A 448 3.42 12.52 -26.22
C HIS A 448 2.07 11.79 -26.07
N PHE A 449 2.07 10.46 -26.01
CA PHE A 449 0.87 9.69 -25.69
C PHE A 449 0.27 10.08 -24.33
N VAL A 450 1.10 10.28 -23.31
CA VAL A 450 0.65 10.69 -21.98
C VAL A 450 0.05 12.09 -22.01
N GLU A 451 0.69 13.06 -22.67
CA GLU A 451 0.22 14.45 -22.79
C GLU A 451 -1.20 14.51 -23.38
N GLU A 452 -1.43 13.76 -24.46
CA GLU A 452 -2.72 13.66 -25.13
C GLU A 452 -3.81 13.03 -24.26
N ASN A 453 -3.47 11.98 -23.50
CA ASN A 453 -4.44 11.28 -22.64
C ASN A 453 -4.75 11.99 -21.32
N ILE A 454 -3.88 12.91 -20.87
CA ILE A 454 -4.10 13.73 -19.67
C ILE A 454 -4.84 15.04 -20.00
N SER A 455 -4.71 15.53 -21.23
CA SER A 455 -5.40 16.74 -21.68
C SER A 455 -6.86 16.49 -22.11
N SER A 456 -7.23 15.22 -22.34
CA SER A 456 -8.58 14.75 -22.68
C SER A 456 -9.39 14.33 -21.45
#